data_AF-A0A7V5K5G2-F1
#
_entry.id   AF-A0A7V5K5G2-F1
#
_cell.length_a   1.000
_cell.length_b   1.000
_cell.length_c   1.000
_cell.angle_alpha   90.00
_cell.angle_beta   90.00
_cell.angle_gamma   90.00
#
_symmetry.space_group_name_H-M   'P 1'
#
loop_
_entity.id
_entity.type
_entity.pdbx_description
1 polymer ?
#
loop_
_entity_poly.entity_id
_entity_poly.type
_entity_poly.pdbx_seq_one_letter_code
_entity_poly.pdbx_strand_id
1 'polypeptide(L)'
;MIWEVHHIRERMQQAGVGMRDAMALLHMTLGDQEEFTGPLPEGMFEGLHSLMDRTVRGARIERFRPSRGRSPFHVFEILASEGQALGHLNMIYLRKPLPCYYLVYVEVLAPFRRQGLGSRILEAYKLFLETKGCLGLLDNIIPPGDPTFHIYTRLGYRPVEEIIGMQAMLRDNHYMVWIPASLRGIDMGERLLKLLFNLQRKRAVIDMKDNESMVERTIDEFRSVYRALTSMFQEELSQGTSTPLMRFMFTKFTTKLLGFRRRISTLLGYTGGESLEQIKIGEAVGQLAAQPWSLWGPRESRVEIMDPSAPDLPEWLNTDPTGFIEGLPLYRRPYLSRETWENWAGAADRISIGDLLLWGFDPTRLREWEFGGERYVFERSWPRFETHLRQRAQWLREIDQQASSMRFQGARLGVNPPLAFLSHRGNLYILRRKLEGIHLEEALDQLNGAPHLLHMNAMARIDRSILGVTRSVREWLASTAPPEMRAEA
;
A
#
# COMPACT_ATOMS: atom_id res chain seq x y z
N MET A 1 14.85 16.37 20.13
CA MET A 1 13.66 15.57 20.50
C MET A 1 12.55 16.59 20.50
N ILE A 2 11.59 16.48 19.58
CA ILE A 2 10.54 17.50 19.46
C ILE A 2 9.60 17.29 20.63
N TRP A 3 9.52 18.28 21.52
CA TRP A 3 8.69 18.29 22.73
C TRP A 3 7.21 17.91 22.45
N GLU A 4 6.72 18.23 21.25
CA GLU A 4 5.36 17.93 20.77
C GLU A 4 5.04 16.42 20.68
N VAL A 5 6.07 15.57 20.49
CA VAL A 5 5.90 14.12 20.31
C VAL A 5 5.48 13.40 21.60
N HIS A 6 5.99 13.84 22.75
CA HIS A 6 5.65 13.25 24.05
C HIS A 6 4.18 13.49 24.45
N HIS A 7 3.55 14.52 23.88
CA HIS A 7 2.19 14.93 24.23
C HIS A 7 1.12 14.36 23.27
N ILE A 8 1.48 13.50 22.32
CA ILE A 8 0.52 12.91 21.36
C ILE A 8 -0.59 12.16 22.11
N ARG A 9 -0.24 11.38 23.13
CA ARG A 9 -1.20 10.64 23.96
C ARG A 9 -2.17 11.60 24.67
N GLU A 10 -1.64 12.63 25.32
CA GLU A 10 -2.44 13.62 26.05
C GLU A 10 -3.39 14.36 25.10
N ARG A 11 -2.90 14.75 23.92
CA ARG A 11 -3.71 15.36 22.86
C ARG A 11 -4.82 14.43 22.37
N MET A 12 -4.52 13.15 22.15
CA MET A 12 -5.54 12.17 21.77
C MET A 12 -6.62 12.03 22.85
N GLN A 13 -6.23 12.00 24.12
CA GLN A 13 -7.16 11.91 25.25
C GLN A 13 -8.01 13.18 25.38
N GLN A 14 -7.40 14.36 25.30
CA GLN A 14 -8.10 15.66 25.36
C GLN A 14 -9.07 15.83 24.18
N ALA A 15 -8.68 15.37 22.99
CA ALA A 15 -9.53 15.40 21.80
C ALA A 15 -10.62 14.30 21.77
N GLY A 16 -10.68 13.44 22.80
CA GLY A 16 -11.66 12.36 22.88
C GLY A 16 -11.51 11.32 21.76
N VAL A 17 -10.29 11.14 21.23
CA VAL A 17 -10.03 10.23 20.12
C VAL A 17 -10.19 8.79 20.62
N GLY A 18 -11.14 8.06 20.03
CA GLY A 18 -11.39 6.66 20.36
C GLY A 18 -10.23 5.75 19.95
N MET A 19 -10.16 4.55 20.54
CA MET A 19 -9.07 3.59 20.28
C MET A 19 -8.89 3.28 18.79
N ARG A 20 -9.99 3.00 18.06
CA ARG A 20 -9.94 2.73 16.62
C ARG A 20 -9.24 3.85 15.85
N ASP A 21 -9.60 5.10 16.13
CA ASP A 21 -9.06 6.26 15.43
C ASP A 21 -7.60 6.51 15.82
N ALA A 22 -7.26 6.34 17.10
CA ALA A 22 -5.87 6.40 17.56
C ALA A 22 -4.99 5.36 16.86
N MET A 23 -5.48 4.13 16.70
CA MET A 23 -4.77 3.08 15.97
C MET A 23 -4.69 3.34 14.46
N ALA A 24 -5.74 3.92 13.86
CA ALA A 24 -5.75 4.30 12.46
C ALA A 24 -4.76 5.45 12.20
N LEU A 25 -4.68 6.44 13.11
CA LEU A 25 -3.67 7.50 13.10
C LEU A 25 -2.26 6.93 13.22
N LEU A 26 -2.04 6.04 14.18
CA LEU A 26 -0.77 5.33 14.33
C LEU A 26 -0.34 4.62 13.06
N HIS A 27 -1.25 3.83 12.50
CA HIS A 27 -1.01 3.11 11.26
C HIS A 27 -0.76 4.06 10.09
N MET A 28 -1.47 5.20 10.02
CA MET A 28 -1.25 6.24 9.03
C MET A 28 0.16 6.84 9.16
N THR A 29 0.57 7.15 10.38
CA THR A 29 1.78 7.89 10.74
C THR A 29 3.04 7.03 10.69
N LEU A 30 2.95 5.77 11.13
CA LEU A 30 4.06 4.82 11.20
C LEU A 30 4.10 3.85 10.00
N GLY A 31 3.01 3.76 9.21
CA GLY A 31 2.86 2.80 8.12
C GLY A 31 2.35 1.42 8.58
N ASP A 32 2.09 0.51 7.64
CA ASP A 32 1.96 -0.94 7.92
C ASP A 32 3.33 -1.45 8.39
N GLN A 33 3.58 -1.37 9.69
CA GLN A 33 4.83 -1.87 10.27
C GLN A 33 4.66 -3.36 10.56
N GLU A 34 5.19 -4.20 9.68
CA GLU A 34 5.29 -5.65 9.93
C GLU A 34 6.39 -6.01 10.96
N GLU A 35 7.19 -5.04 11.41
CA GLU A 35 8.38 -5.26 12.24
C GLU A 35 8.60 -4.14 13.27
N PHE A 36 7.63 -3.88 14.15
CA PHE A 36 7.94 -3.14 15.38
C PHE A 36 8.65 -4.10 16.37
N THR A 37 9.92 -4.41 16.11
CA THR A 37 10.86 -4.95 17.11
C THR A 37 11.82 -3.88 17.62
N GLY A 38 11.89 -2.71 16.97
CA GLY A 38 12.58 -1.52 17.49
C GLY A 38 11.74 -0.80 18.54
N PRO A 39 12.34 0.00 19.42
CA PRO A 39 11.57 0.80 20.38
C PRO A 39 10.67 1.79 19.61
N LEU A 40 9.37 1.79 19.93
CA LEU A 40 8.51 2.95 19.63
C LEU A 40 9.26 4.17 20.17
N PRO A 41 9.15 5.35 19.55
CA PRO A 41 9.73 6.56 20.13
C PRO A 41 9.33 6.61 21.62
N GLU A 42 10.32 6.58 22.52
CA GLU A 42 10.09 6.30 23.94
C GLU A 42 8.98 7.21 24.50
N GLY A 43 7.98 6.59 25.13
CA GLY A 43 6.81 7.28 25.70
C GLY A 43 5.70 7.65 24.72
N MET A 44 5.90 7.56 23.40
CA MET A 44 4.91 8.05 22.41
C MET A 44 3.57 7.27 22.48
N PHE A 45 3.56 6.03 22.98
CA PHE A 45 2.36 5.19 23.11
C PHE A 45 2.46 4.14 24.23
N GLU A 46 3.10 4.47 25.33
CA GLU A 46 3.23 3.57 26.48
C GLU A 46 1.85 3.20 27.05
N GLY A 47 1.57 1.90 27.21
CA GLY A 47 0.26 1.38 27.64
C GLY A 47 -0.77 1.14 26.53
N LEU A 48 -0.47 1.48 25.28
CA LEU A 48 -1.34 1.18 24.14
C LEU A 48 -1.43 -0.34 23.88
N HIS A 49 -0.31 -1.05 24.03
CA HIS A 49 -0.27 -2.51 23.88
C HIS A 49 -1.19 -3.21 24.88
N SER A 50 -1.19 -2.77 26.15
CA SER A 50 -2.09 -3.34 27.18
C SER A 50 -3.55 -2.98 26.96
N LEU A 51 -3.85 -1.84 26.32
CA LEU A 51 -5.19 -1.52 25.86
C LEU A 51 -5.60 -2.41 24.68
N MET A 52 -4.73 -2.60 23.68
CA MET A 52 -4.99 -3.50 22.55
C MET A 52 -5.27 -4.93 23.01
N ASP A 53 -4.45 -5.47 23.92
CA ASP A 53 -4.63 -6.81 24.47
C ASP A 53 -5.98 -6.95 25.17
N ARG A 54 -6.40 -5.93 25.94
CA ARG A 54 -7.72 -5.90 26.58
C ARG A 54 -8.85 -5.87 25.55
N THR A 55 -8.73 -5.04 24.52
CA THR A 55 -9.70 -4.95 23.43
C THR A 55 -9.83 -6.27 22.67
N VAL A 56 -8.72 -6.94 22.36
CA VAL A 56 -8.70 -8.26 21.69
C VAL A 56 -9.34 -9.34 22.56
N ARG A 57 -9.02 -9.37 23.87
CA ARG A 57 -9.61 -10.33 24.82
C ARG A 57 -11.11 -10.13 24.99
N GLY A 58 -11.59 -8.89 24.99
CA GLY A 58 -13.01 -8.55 25.07
C GLY A 58 -13.79 -8.71 23.77
N ALA A 59 -13.12 -8.97 22.64
CA ALA A 59 -13.75 -8.99 21.33
C ALA A 59 -14.72 -10.18 21.16
N ARG A 60 -15.85 -9.93 20.51
CA ARG A 60 -16.91 -10.90 20.19
C ARG A 60 -17.10 -11.00 18.69
N ILE A 61 -17.64 -12.11 18.22
CA ILE A 61 -17.95 -12.31 16.80
C ILE A 61 -19.46 -12.30 16.62
N GLU A 62 -19.94 -11.37 15.80
CA GLU A 62 -21.34 -11.28 15.43
C GLU A 62 -21.55 -11.62 13.97
N ARG A 63 -22.76 -12.07 13.63
CA ARG A 63 -23.12 -12.50 12.28
C ARG A 63 -24.31 -11.73 11.75
N PHE A 64 -24.11 -11.14 10.59
CA PHE A 64 -25.12 -10.39 9.85
C PHE A 64 -25.53 -11.14 8.58
N ARG A 65 -26.84 -11.13 8.30
CA ARG A 65 -27.39 -11.67 7.05
C ARG A 65 -27.40 -10.57 5.98
N PRO A 66 -27.41 -10.95 4.69
CA PRO A 66 -27.60 -10.01 3.60
C PRO A 66 -28.84 -9.16 3.85
N SER A 67 -28.67 -7.84 3.87
CA SER A 67 -29.77 -6.88 3.95
C SER A 67 -30.30 -6.62 2.55
N ARG A 68 -31.64 -6.73 2.37
CA ARG A 68 -32.28 -6.53 1.06
C ARG A 68 -31.87 -5.17 0.49
N GLY A 69 -31.15 -5.19 -0.64
CA GLY A 69 -30.79 -4.00 -1.41
C GLY A 69 -29.45 -3.32 -1.10
N ARG A 70 -28.68 -3.75 -0.07
CA ARG A 70 -27.37 -3.15 0.25
C ARG A 70 -26.18 -4.03 -0.10
N SER A 71 -26.21 -5.30 0.31
CA SER A 71 -25.08 -6.20 0.10
C SER A 71 -25.52 -7.65 -0.09
N PRO A 72 -24.96 -8.39 -1.08
CA PRO A 72 -25.23 -9.81 -1.26
C PRO A 72 -24.49 -10.69 -0.22
N PHE A 73 -23.62 -10.10 0.60
CA PHE A 73 -22.75 -10.83 1.51
C PHE A 73 -23.44 -11.17 2.83
N HIS A 74 -23.20 -12.39 3.31
CA HIS A 74 -23.27 -12.66 4.75
C HIS A 74 -21.95 -12.18 5.36
N VAL A 75 -22.04 -11.50 6.50
CA VAL A 75 -20.87 -10.88 7.15
C VAL A 75 -20.70 -11.46 8.55
N PHE A 76 -19.47 -11.82 8.88
CA PHE A 76 -19.05 -11.99 10.27
C PHE A 76 -18.22 -10.77 10.63
N GLU A 77 -18.46 -10.15 11.80
CA GLU A 77 -17.67 -9.03 12.29
C GLU A 77 -17.08 -9.36 13.65
N ILE A 78 -15.82 -8.99 13.84
CA ILE A 78 -15.15 -9.02 15.14
C ILE A 78 -15.41 -7.67 15.79
N LEU A 79 -16.22 -7.62 16.84
CA LEU A 79 -16.55 -6.39 17.55
C LEU A 79 -15.77 -6.33 18.86
N ALA A 80 -15.15 -5.18 19.14
CA ALA A 80 -14.68 -4.84 20.47
C ALA A 80 -15.84 -4.80 21.47
N SER A 81 -15.53 -4.79 22.77
CA SER A 81 -16.52 -4.64 23.84
C SER A 81 -17.36 -3.34 23.74
N GLU A 82 -16.82 -2.32 23.08
CA GLU A 82 -17.49 -1.04 22.81
C GLU A 82 -18.30 -1.05 21.49
N GLY A 83 -18.40 -2.20 20.81
CA GLY A 83 -19.12 -2.36 19.54
C GLY A 83 -18.34 -1.95 18.29
N GLN A 84 -17.08 -1.56 18.41
CA GLN A 84 -16.23 -1.19 17.27
C GLN A 84 -15.77 -2.41 16.49
N ALA A 85 -15.93 -2.41 15.16
CA ALA A 85 -15.43 -3.50 14.31
C ALA A 85 -13.89 -3.48 14.22
N LEU A 86 -13.26 -4.62 14.55
CA LEU A 86 -11.82 -4.88 14.51
C LEU A 86 -11.39 -5.71 13.29
N GLY A 87 -12.37 -6.32 12.63
CA GLY A 87 -12.17 -7.18 11.47
C GLY A 87 -13.49 -7.74 10.99
N HIS A 88 -13.51 -8.29 9.79
CA HIS A 88 -14.70 -8.87 9.20
C HIS A 88 -14.37 -9.99 8.21
N LEU A 89 -15.40 -10.74 7.85
CA LEU A 89 -15.37 -11.80 6.85
C LEU A 89 -16.62 -11.70 6.00
N ASN A 90 -16.44 -11.61 4.68
CA ASN A 90 -17.51 -11.58 3.69
C ASN A 90 -17.66 -12.96 3.04
N MET A 91 -18.89 -13.46 2.91
CA MET A 91 -19.18 -14.71 2.19
C MET A 91 -20.48 -14.64 1.39
N ILE A 92 -20.57 -15.48 0.35
CA ILE A 92 -21.78 -15.63 -0.48
C ILE A 92 -22.28 -17.06 -0.42
N TYR A 93 -23.60 -17.23 -0.34
CA TYR A 93 -24.23 -18.54 -0.46
C TYR A 93 -24.48 -18.92 -1.93
N LEU A 94 -23.97 -20.08 -2.33
CA LEU A 94 -24.20 -20.74 -3.61
C LEU A 94 -25.05 -21.99 -3.38
N ARG A 95 -26.23 -22.04 -4.00
CA ARG A 95 -27.20 -23.13 -3.79
C ARG A 95 -26.95 -24.39 -4.63
N LYS A 96 -26.39 -24.24 -5.84
CA LYS A 96 -26.25 -25.32 -6.84
C LYS A 96 -24.80 -25.48 -7.27
N PRO A 97 -24.34 -26.70 -7.57
CA PRO A 97 -25.01 -28.00 -7.43
C PRO A 97 -25.14 -28.54 -5.99
N LEU A 98 -24.42 -27.96 -5.02
CA LEU A 98 -24.54 -28.26 -3.60
C LEU A 98 -24.60 -26.94 -2.80
N PRO A 99 -25.23 -26.94 -1.60
CA PRO A 99 -25.12 -25.84 -0.66
C PRO A 99 -23.66 -25.55 -0.31
N CYS A 100 -23.21 -24.35 -0.65
CA CYS A 100 -21.84 -23.91 -0.45
C CYS A 100 -21.81 -22.45 -0.03
N TYR A 101 -20.97 -22.11 0.93
CA TYR A 101 -20.60 -20.73 1.20
C TYR A 101 -19.21 -20.49 0.62
N TYR A 102 -19.13 -19.54 -0.30
CA TYR A 102 -17.87 -19.05 -0.83
C TYR A 102 -17.38 -17.91 0.06
N LEU A 103 -16.21 -18.10 0.68
CA LEU A 103 -15.48 -17.09 1.41
C LEU A 103 -14.85 -16.11 0.41
N VAL A 104 -15.30 -14.87 0.46
CA VAL A 104 -14.89 -13.83 -0.50
C VAL A 104 -13.64 -13.13 0.00
N TYR A 105 -13.69 -12.66 1.25
CA TYR A 105 -12.61 -11.86 1.83
C TYR A 105 -12.62 -11.96 3.36
N VAL A 106 -11.42 -11.87 3.95
CA VAL A 106 -11.22 -11.78 5.40
C VAL A 106 -10.23 -10.68 5.67
N GLU A 107 -10.60 -9.79 6.58
CA GLU A 107 -9.74 -8.69 7.00
C GLU A 107 -9.76 -8.52 8.50
N VAL A 108 -8.56 -8.31 9.04
CA VAL A 108 -8.37 -7.76 10.38
C VAL A 108 -7.67 -6.43 10.20
N LEU A 109 -8.17 -5.40 10.89
CA LEU A 109 -7.57 -4.08 10.90
C LEU A 109 -6.07 -4.22 11.23
N ALA A 110 -5.21 -3.56 10.46
CA ALA A 110 -3.76 -3.70 10.55
C ALA A 110 -3.19 -3.67 11.99
N PRO A 111 -3.64 -2.75 12.86
CA PRO A 111 -3.28 -2.73 14.28
C PRO A 111 -3.49 -4.04 15.05
N PHE A 112 -4.52 -4.82 14.72
CA PHE A 112 -4.92 -6.02 15.45
C PHE A 112 -4.52 -7.32 14.74
N ARG A 113 -3.73 -7.24 13.66
CA ARG A 113 -3.16 -8.42 12.99
C ARG A 113 -2.20 -9.15 13.92
N ARG A 114 -2.00 -10.46 13.66
CA ARG A 114 -1.15 -11.38 14.47
C ARG A 114 -1.60 -11.58 15.93
N GLN A 115 -2.73 -10.99 16.35
CA GLN A 115 -3.33 -11.20 17.68
C GLN A 115 -4.34 -12.36 17.71
N GLY A 116 -4.26 -13.29 16.76
CA GLY A 116 -5.17 -14.45 16.65
C GLY A 116 -6.59 -14.16 16.18
N LEU A 117 -6.97 -12.88 15.96
CA LEU A 117 -8.31 -12.49 15.51
C LEU A 117 -8.71 -13.13 14.17
N GLY A 118 -7.79 -13.22 13.22
CA GLY A 118 -8.02 -13.86 11.92
C GLY A 118 -8.36 -15.35 12.06
N SER A 119 -7.63 -16.07 12.91
CA SER A 119 -7.93 -17.47 13.22
C SER A 119 -9.30 -17.61 13.90
N ARG A 120 -9.61 -16.74 14.87
CA ARG A 120 -10.90 -16.77 15.60
C ARG A 120 -12.10 -16.60 14.68
N ILE A 121 -12.06 -15.65 13.72
CA ILE A 121 -13.19 -15.46 12.79
C ILE A 121 -13.33 -16.62 11.80
N LEU A 122 -12.21 -17.21 11.35
CA LEU A 122 -12.23 -18.38 10.49
C LEU A 122 -12.72 -19.65 11.20
N GLU A 123 -12.37 -19.83 12.47
CA GLU A 123 -12.91 -20.91 13.32
C GLU A 123 -14.42 -20.77 13.51
N ALA A 124 -14.90 -19.54 13.80
CA ALA A 124 -16.33 -19.26 13.90
C ALA A 124 -17.06 -19.53 12.57
N TYR A 125 -16.43 -19.17 11.45
CA TYR A 125 -16.96 -19.48 10.11
C TYR A 125 -17.02 -20.99 9.86
N LYS A 126 -15.97 -21.74 10.18
CA LYS A 126 -15.94 -23.21 10.06
C LYS A 126 -17.05 -23.87 10.90
N LEU A 127 -17.21 -23.46 12.16
CA LEU A 127 -18.28 -23.97 13.03
C LEU A 127 -19.67 -23.70 12.43
N PHE A 128 -19.85 -22.53 11.83
CA PHE A 128 -21.06 -22.19 11.10
C PHE A 128 -21.31 -23.11 9.89
N LEU A 129 -20.29 -23.41 9.09
CA LEU A 129 -20.40 -24.34 7.96
C LEU A 129 -20.81 -25.75 8.42
N GLU A 130 -20.20 -26.26 9.49
CA GLU A 130 -20.54 -27.55 10.10
C GLU A 130 -21.99 -27.56 10.56
N THR A 131 -22.42 -26.51 11.28
CA THR A 131 -23.80 -26.38 11.77
C THR A 131 -24.82 -26.33 10.63
N LYS A 132 -24.44 -25.79 9.48
CA LYS A 132 -25.27 -25.71 8.27
C LYS A 132 -25.16 -26.94 7.37
N GLY A 133 -24.22 -27.85 7.61
CA GLY A 133 -23.92 -28.95 6.72
C GLY A 133 -23.59 -28.50 5.29
N CYS A 134 -22.94 -27.34 5.15
CA CYS A 134 -22.63 -26.73 3.86
C CYS A 134 -21.13 -26.79 3.58
N LEU A 135 -20.76 -26.80 2.30
CA LEU A 135 -19.37 -26.70 1.88
C LEU A 135 -18.82 -25.30 2.16
N GLY A 136 -17.55 -25.23 2.59
CA GLY A 136 -16.77 -24.00 2.56
C GLY A 136 -15.88 -23.99 1.33
N LEU A 137 -15.93 -22.95 0.51
CA LEU A 137 -15.07 -22.78 -0.66
C LEU A 137 -14.35 -21.44 -0.54
N LEU A 138 -13.07 -21.37 -0.88
CA LEU A 138 -12.30 -20.14 -0.90
C LEU A 138 -11.25 -20.17 -2.00
N ASP A 139 -10.70 -19.01 -2.31
CA ASP A 139 -9.55 -18.82 -3.19
C ASP A 139 -8.37 -18.32 -2.34
N ASN A 140 -7.32 -19.11 -2.22
CA ASN A 140 -6.18 -18.74 -1.39
C ASN A 140 -5.25 -17.77 -2.13
N ILE A 141 -5.55 -16.48 -1.97
CA ILE A 141 -4.76 -15.39 -2.55
C ILE A 141 -3.50 -15.05 -1.73
N ILE A 142 -3.28 -15.75 -0.60
CA ILE A 142 -2.12 -15.49 0.26
C ILE A 142 -0.88 -16.04 -0.47
N PRO A 143 0.21 -15.26 -0.60
CA PRO A 143 1.45 -15.74 -1.21
C PRO A 143 2.07 -16.90 -0.40
N PRO A 144 2.71 -17.90 -1.03
CA PRO A 144 3.33 -19.01 -0.32
C PRO A 144 4.42 -18.63 0.70
N GLY A 145 5.04 -17.45 0.54
CA GLY A 145 6.04 -16.92 1.48
C GLY A 145 5.46 -16.23 2.72
N ASP A 146 4.14 -15.98 2.77
CA ASP A 146 3.50 -15.33 3.90
C ASP A 146 3.32 -16.30 5.08
N PRO A 147 3.63 -15.91 6.33
CA PRO A 147 3.46 -16.76 7.51
C PRO A 147 2.03 -17.29 7.72
N THR A 148 1.03 -16.62 7.15
CA THR A 148 -0.39 -16.97 7.23
C THR A 148 -0.87 -17.86 6.08
N PHE A 149 -0.02 -18.18 5.10
CA PHE A 149 -0.37 -19.01 3.93
C PHE A 149 -1.07 -20.33 4.31
N HIS A 150 -0.59 -20.97 5.38
CA HIS A 150 -1.11 -22.25 5.85
C HIS A 150 -2.30 -22.14 6.82
N ILE A 151 -2.91 -20.97 6.99
CA ILE A 151 -4.04 -20.80 7.91
C ILE A 151 -5.23 -21.70 7.55
N TYR A 152 -5.55 -21.80 6.26
CA TYR A 152 -6.69 -22.58 5.78
C TYR A 152 -6.44 -24.09 5.88
N THR A 153 -5.24 -24.56 5.56
CA THR A 153 -4.88 -25.99 5.69
C THR A 153 -4.93 -26.44 7.15
N ARG A 154 -4.46 -25.62 8.09
CA ARG A 154 -4.58 -25.89 9.54
C ARG A 154 -6.04 -26.00 10.01
N LEU A 155 -6.96 -25.29 9.35
CA LEU A 155 -8.39 -25.39 9.61
C LEU A 155 -9.06 -26.58 8.91
N GLY A 156 -8.32 -27.37 8.14
CA GLY A 156 -8.79 -28.57 7.45
C GLY A 156 -9.36 -28.30 6.05
N TYR A 157 -9.11 -27.12 5.47
CA TYR A 157 -9.33 -26.91 4.04
C TYR A 157 -8.29 -27.69 3.24
N ARG A 158 -8.70 -28.22 2.10
CA ARG A 158 -7.82 -28.93 1.17
C ARG A 158 -7.88 -28.29 -0.22
N PRO A 159 -6.77 -28.25 -0.98
CA PRO A 159 -6.80 -27.84 -2.38
C PRO A 159 -7.86 -28.62 -3.16
N VAL A 160 -8.62 -27.94 -4.02
CA VAL A 160 -9.66 -28.60 -4.82
C VAL A 160 -9.03 -29.57 -5.83
N GLU A 161 -7.82 -29.27 -6.28
CA GLU A 161 -7.03 -30.06 -7.22
C GLU A 161 -6.76 -31.48 -6.73
N GLU A 162 -6.62 -31.66 -5.41
CA GLU A 162 -6.46 -32.99 -4.77
C GLU A 162 -7.72 -33.86 -4.92
N ILE A 163 -8.88 -33.26 -5.16
CA ILE A 163 -10.17 -33.95 -5.25
C ILE A 163 -10.60 -34.17 -6.69
N ILE A 164 -10.44 -33.16 -7.55
CA ILE A 164 -10.91 -33.23 -8.95
C ILE A 164 -9.86 -33.83 -9.90
N GLY A 165 -8.58 -33.86 -9.51
CA GLY A 165 -7.46 -34.17 -10.39
C GLY A 165 -7.20 -33.02 -11.38
N MET A 166 -6.01 -32.45 -11.38
CA MET A 166 -5.64 -31.27 -12.19
C MET A 166 -6.12 -31.34 -13.64
N GLN A 167 -6.72 -30.26 -14.17
CA GLN A 167 -6.77 -30.01 -15.62
C GLN A 167 -7.05 -28.52 -15.94
N ALA A 168 -5.98 -27.79 -16.27
CA ALA A 168 -5.91 -26.54 -17.05
C ALA A 168 -6.77 -25.30 -16.69
N MET A 169 -7.97 -25.41 -16.12
CA MET A 169 -8.93 -24.31 -15.89
C MET A 169 -8.69 -23.50 -14.61
N LEU A 170 -7.75 -23.90 -13.75
CA LEU A 170 -7.49 -23.30 -12.44
C LEU A 170 -6.10 -22.68 -12.31
N ARG A 171 -5.35 -22.51 -13.42
CA ARG A 171 -3.91 -22.17 -13.38
C ARG A 171 -3.55 -20.92 -12.57
N ASP A 172 -4.49 -19.99 -12.39
CA ASP A 172 -4.24 -18.72 -11.72
C ASP A 172 -4.89 -18.60 -10.33
N ASN A 173 -5.73 -19.58 -9.91
CA ASN A 173 -6.50 -19.51 -8.65
C ASN A 173 -6.20 -20.72 -7.76
N HIS A 174 -5.98 -20.50 -6.46
CA HIS A 174 -5.66 -21.56 -5.50
C HIS A 174 -6.91 -21.94 -4.70
N TYR A 175 -7.88 -22.56 -5.37
CA TYR A 175 -9.15 -22.88 -4.71
C TYR A 175 -8.96 -23.96 -3.64
N MET A 176 -9.52 -23.71 -2.47
CA MET A 176 -9.55 -24.67 -1.37
C MET A 176 -10.98 -24.94 -0.92
N VAL A 177 -11.24 -26.17 -0.51
CA VAL A 177 -12.54 -26.61 -0.03
C VAL A 177 -12.46 -27.25 1.35
N TRP A 178 -13.42 -26.90 2.19
CA TRP A 178 -13.72 -27.59 3.43
C TRP A 178 -15.04 -28.37 3.27
N ILE A 179 -15.02 -29.65 3.64
CA ILE A 179 -16.14 -30.57 3.46
C ILE A 179 -16.63 -31.03 4.85
N PRO A 180 -17.88 -30.72 5.23
CA PRO A 180 -18.44 -31.13 6.52
C PRO A 180 -18.59 -32.64 6.61
N ALA A 181 -18.67 -33.16 7.84
CA ALA A 181 -18.83 -34.60 8.07
C ALA A 181 -20.10 -35.16 7.40
N SER A 182 -21.16 -34.36 7.35
CA SER A 182 -22.46 -34.71 6.75
C SER A 182 -22.42 -34.95 5.23
N LEU A 183 -21.36 -34.53 4.54
CA LEU A 183 -21.20 -34.72 3.09
C LEU A 183 -20.09 -35.74 2.74
N ARG A 184 -19.54 -36.45 3.74
CA ARG A 184 -18.54 -37.51 3.50
C ARG A 184 -19.20 -38.69 2.77
N GLY A 185 -18.55 -39.18 1.71
CA GLY A 185 -19.03 -40.32 0.91
C GLY A 185 -19.85 -39.94 -0.34
N ILE A 186 -20.12 -38.66 -0.56
CA ILE A 186 -20.69 -38.16 -1.83
C ILE A 186 -19.55 -38.02 -2.85
N ASP A 187 -19.79 -38.36 -4.11
CA ASP A 187 -18.87 -38.00 -5.19
C ASP A 187 -18.81 -36.48 -5.37
N MET A 188 -17.67 -35.92 -4.99
CA MET A 188 -17.42 -34.48 -4.94
C MET A 188 -16.82 -33.94 -6.23
N GLY A 189 -16.22 -34.79 -7.08
CA GLY A 189 -15.42 -34.34 -8.22
C GLY A 189 -16.22 -33.47 -9.19
N GLU A 190 -17.26 -34.05 -9.79
CA GLU A 190 -18.12 -33.36 -10.77
C GLU A 190 -18.87 -32.16 -10.14
N ARG A 191 -19.26 -32.29 -8.87
CA ARG A 191 -20.03 -31.25 -8.17
C ARG A 191 -19.18 -30.03 -7.85
N LEU A 192 -17.93 -30.23 -7.43
CA LEU A 192 -16.98 -29.13 -7.20
C LEU A 192 -16.62 -28.45 -8.52
N LEU A 193 -16.40 -29.20 -9.59
CA LEU A 193 -16.12 -28.63 -10.91
C LEU A 193 -17.27 -27.70 -11.38
N LYS A 194 -18.52 -28.14 -11.24
CA LYS A 194 -19.71 -27.32 -11.56
C LYS A 194 -19.86 -26.11 -10.61
N LEU A 195 -19.51 -26.24 -9.33
CA LEU A 195 -19.49 -25.11 -8.38
C LEU A 195 -18.47 -24.05 -8.81
N LEU A 196 -17.25 -24.46 -9.12
CA LEU A 196 -16.17 -23.58 -9.57
C LEU A 196 -16.55 -22.86 -10.86
N PHE A 197 -17.12 -23.55 -11.84
CA PHE A 197 -17.61 -22.93 -13.07
C PHE A 197 -18.68 -21.85 -12.80
N ASN A 198 -19.64 -22.14 -11.91
CA ASN A 198 -20.66 -21.17 -11.52
C ASN A 198 -20.08 -19.97 -10.76
N LEU A 199 -19.04 -20.19 -9.94
CA LEU A 199 -18.34 -19.14 -9.22
C LEU A 199 -17.57 -18.24 -10.19
N GLN A 200 -16.79 -18.82 -11.11
CA GLN A 200 -16.02 -18.08 -12.12
C GLN A 200 -16.91 -17.15 -12.94
N ARG A 201 -18.09 -17.62 -13.38
CA ARG A 201 -19.08 -16.79 -14.09
C ARG A 201 -19.59 -15.60 -13.29
N LYS A 202 -19.58 -15.67 -11.96
CA LYS A 202 -20.04 -14.61 -11.06
C LYS A 202 -18.90 -13.78 -10.48
N ARG A 203 -17.63 -14.22 -10.66
CA ARG A 203 -16.47 -13.68 -9.94
C ARG A 203 -16.32 -12.17 -10.13
N ALA A 204 -16.41 -11.68 -11.37
CA ALA A 204 -16.35 -10.25 -11.65
C ALA A 204 -17.41 -9.44 -10.86
N VAL A 205 -18.65 -9.92 -10.79
CA VAL A 205 -19.72 -9.22 -10.05
C VAL A 205 -19.49 -9.29 -8.54
N ILE A 206 -18.97 -10.41 -8.04
CA ILE A 206 -18.61 -10.59 -6.63
C ILE A 206 -17.49 -9.61 -6.25
N ASP A 207 -16.43 -9.57 -7.05
CA ASP A 207 -15.25 -8.72 -6.83
C ASP A 207 -15.65 -7.24 -6.92
N MET A 208 -16.50 -6.85 -7.88
CA MET A 208 -17.03 -5.48 -7.98
C MET A 208 -17.77 -5.06 -6.70
N LYS A 209 -18.61 -5.94 -6.13
CA LYS A 209 -19.38 -5.65 -4.91
C LYS A 209 -18.54 -5.63 -3.65
N ASP A 210 -17.53 -6.49 -3.58
CA ASP A 210 -16.57 -6.49 -2.49
C ASP A 210 -15.69 -5.24 -2.53
N ASN A 211 -15.21 -4.86 -3.72
CA ASN A 211 -14.48 -3.61 -3.96
C ASN A 211 -15.29 -2.38 -3.55
N GLU A 212 -16.58 -2.30 -3.92
CA GLU A 212 -17.48 -1.21 -3.51
C GLU A 212 -17.54 -1.10 -1.98
N SER A 213 -17.77 -2.23 -1.29
CA SER A 213 -17.85 -2.27 0.18
C SER A 213 -16.52 -1.91 0.84
N MET A 214 -15.39 -2.34 0.28
CA MET A 214 -14.05 -2.01 0.78
C MET A 214 -13.76 -0.52 0.61
N VAL A 215 -14.06 0.06 -0.55
CA VAL A 215 -13.87 1.50 -0.83
C VAL A 215 -14.70 2.35 0.12
N GLU A 216 -15.98 2.04 0.31
CA GLU A 216 -16.84 2.76 1.27
C GLU A 216 -16.26 2.78 2.69
N ARG A 217 -15.85 1.61 3.19
CA ARG A 217 -15.25 1.49 4.53
C ARG A 217 -13.94 2.27 4.63
N THR A 218 -13.07 2.18 3.64
CA THR A 218 -11.81 2.94 3.63
C THR A 218 -12.05 4.45 3.58
N ILE A 219 -13.06 4.93 2.85
CA ILE A 219 -13.45 6.35 2.85
C ILE A 219 -13.92 6.78 4.25
N ASP A 220 -14.73 5.96 4.92
CA ASP A 220 -15.19 6.25 6.27
C ASP A 220 -14.03 6.24 7.29
N GLU A 221 -13.04 5.38 7.11
CA GLU A 221 -11.81 5.41 7.90
C GLU A 221 -11.03 6.72 7.69
N PHE A 222 -10.83 7.14 6.44
CA PHE A 222 -10.19 8.44 6.17
C PHE A 222 -10.97 9.61 6.78
N ARG A 223 -12.31 9.59 6.73
CA ARG A 223 -13.14 10.61 7.37
C ARG A 223 -12.94 10.62 8.88
N SER A 224 -12.89 9.44 9.50
CA SER A 224 -12.69 9.30 10.95
C SER A 224 -11.32 9.82 11.38
N VAL A 225 -10.27 9.42 10.65
CA VAL A 225 -8.89 9.87 10.87
C VAL A 225 -8.77 11.38 10.68
N TYR A 226 -9.37 11.94 9.63
CA TYR A 226 -9.35 13.37 9.39
C TYR A 226 -10.03 14.15 10.52
N ARG A 227 -11.20 13.71 10.99
CA ARG A 227 -11.89 14.30 12.14
C ARG A 227 -11.02 14.26 13.39
N ALA A 228 -10.40 13.11 13.67
CA ALA A 228 -9.51 12.95 14.81
C ALA A 228 -8.31 13.91 14.74
N LEU A 229 -7.68 14.06 13.57
CA LEU A 229 -6.60 15.05 13.37
C LEU A 229 -7.09 16.48 13.61
N THR A 230 -8.24 16.86 13.06
CA THR A 230 -8.79 18.21 13.25
C THR A 230 -9.15 18.50 14.70
N SER A 231 -9.61 17.51 15.46
CA SER A 231 -9.86 17.66 16.90
C SER A 231 -8.55 17.76 17.69
N MET A 232 -7.54 16.94 17.36
CA MET A 232 -6.23 16.96 18.03
C MET A 232 -5.47 18.26 17.85
N PHE A 233 -5.69 18.97 16.74
CA PHE A 233 -5.03 20.23 16.41
C PHE A 233 -6.03 21.40 16.31
N GLN A 234 -7.18 21.31 17.00
CA GLN A 234 -8.24 22.30 16.90
C GLN A 234 -7.77 23.69 17.34
N GLU A 235 -6.97 23.75 18.40
CA GLU A 235 -6.42 25.01 18.90
C GLU A 235 -5.50 25.65 17.86
N GLU A 236 -4.55 24.89 17.30
CA GLU A 236 -3.63 25.39 16.27
C GLU A 236 -4.36 25.85 15.02
N LEU A 237 -5.32 25.05 14.54
CA LEU A 237 -6.14 25.39 13.38
C LEU A 237 -6.97 26.66 13.62
N SER A 238 -7.49 26.86 14.84
CA SER A 238 -8.28 28.05 15.18
C SER A 238 -7.44 29.32 15.30
N GLN A 239 -6.19 29.20 15.76
CA GLN A 239 -5.26 30.32 15.94
C GLN A 239 -4.44 30.62 14.66
N GLY A 240 -4.57 29.80 13.61
CA GLY A 240 -3.74 29.88 12.42
C GLY A 240 -2.27 29.57 12.68
N THR A 241 -1.96 28.85 13.76
CA THR A 241 -0.59 28.45 14.09
C THR A 241 -0.25 27.12 13.41
N SER A 242 1.03 26.90 13.11
CA SER A 242 1.49 25.71 12.40
C SER A 242 2.66 25.06 13.11
N THR A 243 2.44 23.89 13.71
CA THR A 243 3.50 23.09 14.34
C THR A 243 4.11 22.08 13.34
N PRO A 244 5.39 21.70 13.48
CA PRO A 244 5.98 20.62 12.70
C PRO A 244 5.16 19.32 12.77
N LEU A 245 4.70 18.93 13.97
CA LEU A 245 3.92 17.71 14.16
C LEU A 245 2.58 17.77 13.40
N MET A 246 1.85 18.88 13.47
CA MET A 246 0.59 19.04 12.74
C MET A 246 0.81 18.92 11.23
N ARG A 247 1.80 19.65 10.69
CA ARG A 247 2.16 19.59 9.26
C ARG A 247 2.50 18.16 8.85
N PHE A 248 3.29 17.45 9.65
CA PHE A 248 3.68 16.08 9.37
C PHE A 248 2.48 15.14 9.29
N MET A 249 1.60 15.17 10.29
CA MET A 249 0.44 14.29 10.39
C MET A 249 -0.53 14.51 9.21
N PHE A 250 -0.85 15.77 8.88
CA PHE A 250 -1.72 16.07 7.74
C PHE A 250 -1.04 15.79 6.39
N THR A 251 0.29 15.91 6.28
CA THR A 251 1.02 15.50 5.07
C THR A 251 0.96 13.98 4.88
N LYS A 252 1.14 13.19 5.95
CA LYS A 252 0.99 11.72 5.88
C LYS A 252 -0.43 11.29 5.55
N PHE A 253 -1.44 11.95 6.13
CA PHE A 253 -2.84 11.75 5.77
C PHE A 253 -3.05 11.97 4.27
N THR A 254 -2.61 13.11 3.75
CA THR A 254 -2.80 13.52 2.36
C THR A 254 -2.10 12.57 1.38
N THR A 255 -0.84 12.22 1.64
CA THR A 255 -0.09 11.29 0.78
C THR A 255 -0.69 9.89 0.79
N LYS A 256 -1.22 9.40 1.93
CA LYS A 256 -1.98 8.13 1.98
C LYS A 256 -3.29 8.22 1.21
N LEU A 257 -4.02 9.34 1.33
CA LEU A 257 -5.25 9.58 0.57
C LEU A 257 -4.96 9.56 -0.94
N LEU A 258 -3.94 10.27 -1.41
CA LEU A 258 -3.51 10.24 -2.82
C LEU A 258 -3.12 8.83 -3.28
N GLY A 259 -2.44 8.05 -2.44
CA GLY A 259 -2.13 6.65 -2.71
C GLY A 259 -3.37 5.75 -2.78
N PHE A 260 -4.40 6.04 -1.99
CA PHE A 260 -5.69 5.35 -2.08
C PHE A 260 -6.43 5.72 -3.37
N ARG A 261 -6.52 7.01 -3.70
CA ARG A 261 -7.15 7.51 -4.94
C ARG A 261 -6.61 6.81 -6.20
N ARG A 262 -5.27 6.69 -6.29
CA ARG A 262 -4.59 5.98 -7.39
C ARG A 262 -4.85 4.48 -7.42
N ARG A 263 -5.02 3.84 -6.26
CA ARG A 263 -5.32 2.40 -6.19
C ARG A 263 -6.76 2.12 -6.64
N ILE A 264 -7.73 2.91 -6.19
CA ILE A 264 -9.13 2.65 -6.50
C ILE A 264 -9.48 2.90 -7.97
N SER A 265 -8.74 3.78 -8.68
CA SER A 265 -8.93 3.98 -10.12
C SER A 265 -8.58 2.75 -10.97
N THR A 266 -7.91 1.76 -10.39
CA THR A 266 -7.56 0.49 -11.05
C THR A 266 -8.52 -0.66 -10.70
N LEU A 267 -9.47 -0.44 -9.79
CA LEU A 267 -10.39 -1.49 -9.33
C LEU A 267 -11.49 -1.76 -10.35
N LEU A 268 -11.77 -3.06 -10.56
CA LEU A 268 -12.86 -3.50 -11.43
C LEU A 268 -14.21 -2.97 -10.92
N GLY A 269 -14.95 -2.29 -11.80
CA GLY A 269 -16.28 -1.76 -11.52
C GLY A 269 -16.33 -0.40 -10.85
N TYR A 270 -15.18 0.25 -10.64
CA TYR A 270 -15.11 1.56 -10.01
C TYR A 270 -14.67 2.62 -11.04
N THR A 271 -15.58 3.54 -11.41
CA THR A 271 -15.32 4.58 -12.42
C THR A 271 -14.85 5.92 -11.82
N GLY A 272 -14.47 5.95 -10.54
CA GLY A 272 -13.72 7.06 -9.94
C GLY A 272 -14.52 8.29 -9.52
N GLY A 273 -15.54 8.71 -10.27
CA GLY A 273 -16.11 10.06 -10.14
C GLY A 273 -16.65 10.46 -8.77
N GLU A 274 -17.62 9.71 -8.24
CA GLU A 274 -18.44 10.19 -7.10
C GLU A 274 -17.85 9.92 -5.70
N SER A 275 -16.91 8.99 -5.54
CA SER A 275 -16.31 8.71 -4.22
C SER A 275 -14.91 9.29 -3.99
N LEU A 276 -14.27 9.86 -5.03
CA LEU A 276 -12.97 10.54 -4.91
C LEU A 276 -13.08 11.96 -4.30
N GLU A 277 -14.23 12.63 -4.49
CA GLU A 277 -14.51 13.99 -3.97
C GLU A 277 -15.09 13.99 -2.55
N GLN A 278 -15.31 12.81 -1.96
CA GLN A 278 -16.06 12.64 -0.71
C GLN A 278 -15.33 13.06 0.56
N ILE A 279 -14.02 13.30 0.49
CA ILE A 279 -13.20 13.77 1.61
C ILE A 279 -12.77 15.19 1.27
N LYS A 280 -13.49 16.17 1.85
CA LYS A 280 -13.17 17.59 1.72
C LYS A 280 -12.16 17.98 2.80
N ILE A 281 -10.99 18.41 2.36
CA ILE A 281 -9.97 18.97 3.24
C ILE A 281 -10.29 20.45 3.44
N GLY A 282 -10.30 20.88 4.70
CA GLY A 282 -10.61 22.25 5.08
C GLY A 282 -9.51 23.20 4.61
N GLU A 283 -9.88 24.45 4.32
CA GLU A 283 -8.98 25.46 3.78
C GLU A 283 -7.74 25.67 4.68
N ALA A 284 -7.93 25.77 6.00
CA ALA A 284 -6.83 25.91 6.96
C ALA A 284 -5.81 24.76 6.87
N VAL A 285 -6.27 23.52 6.68
CA VAL A 285 -5.39 22.37 6.48
C VAL A 285 -4.70 22.43 5.12
N GLY A 286 -5.43 22.85 4.07
CA GLY A 286 -4.89 23.01 2.73
C GLY A 286 -3.75 24.03 2.66
N GLN A 287 -3.79 25.08 3.48
CA GLN A 287 -2.75 26.12 3.53
C GLN A 287 -1.49 25.70 4.31
N LEU A 288 -1.52 24.58 5.05
CA LEU A 288 -0.35 24.10 5.79
C LEU A 288 0.78 23.73 4.83
N ALA A 289 1.99 24.18 5.14
CA ALA A 289 3.19 23.70 4.46
C ALA A 289 3.35 22.19 4.65
N ALA A 290 3.69 21.48 3.59
CA ALA A 290 3.92 20.06 3.61
C ALA A 290 5.20 19.72 4.39
N GLN A 291 5.11 18.69 5.22
CA GLN A 291 6.21 18.17 6.04
C GLN A 291 6.30 16.66 5.82
N PRO A 292 6.97 16.22 4.76
CA PRO A 292 6.82 14.84 4.27
C PRO A 292 7.76 13.83 4.97
N TRP A 293 8.76 14.33 5.68
CA TRP A 293 9.83 13.56 6.34
C TRP A 293 9.58 13.42 7.85
N SER A 294 9.97 12.27 8.40
CA SER A 294 9.75 11.88 9.79
C SER A 294 10.46 12.80 10.78
N LEU A 295 9.72 13.23 11.80
CA LEU A 295 10.19 14.10 12.86
C LEU A 295 10.93 13.35 13.99
N TRP A 296 10.94 12.01 13.95
CA TRP A 296 11.46 11.15 15.02
C TRP A 296 12.23 9.94 14.48
N GLY A 297 13.08 9.39 15.35
CA GLY A 297 13.91 8.22 15.09
C GLY A 297 15.31 8.45 15.67
N PRO A 298 16.26 7.52 15.44
CA PRO A 298 17.63 7.70 15.85
C PRO A 298 18.20 9.02 15.32
N ARG A 299 18.89 9.75 16.20
CA ARG A 299 19.61 10.98 15.81
C ARG A 299 20.92 10.65 15.12
N GLU A 300 21.49 9.50 15.42
CA GLU A 300 22.64 8.97 14.70
C GLU A 300 22.23 8.77 13.25
N SER A 301 23.02 9.36 12.36
CA SER A 301 22.89 9.08 10.95
C SER A 301 23.63 7.78 10.63
N ARG A 302 23.13 7.04 9.64
CA ARG A 302 23.86 5.93 9.04
C ARG A 302 23.95 6.16 7.55
N VAL A 303 25.17 6.18 7.04
CA VAL A 303 25.45 6.25 5.62
C VAL A 303 26.10 4.95 5.20
N GLU A 304 25.58 4.35 4.15
CA GLU A 304 26.10 3.12 3.59
C GLU A 304 26.28 3.27 2.08
N ILE A 305 27.53 3.15 1.64
CA ILE A 305 27.89 3.17 0.23
C ILE A 305 27.56 1.79 -0.34
N MET A 306 26.66 1.79 -1.31
CA MET A 306 26.22 0.58 -2.01
C MET A 306 27.07 0.33 -3.25
N ASP A 307 27.54 1.38 -3.92
CA ASP A 307 28.31 1.29 -5.17
C ASP A 307 29.62 2.09 -5.05
N PRO A 308 30.78 1.53 -5.42
CA PRO A 308 32.07 2.25 -5.37
C PRO A 308 32.12 3.50 -6.25
N SER A 309 31.22 3.63 -7.22
CA SER A 309 31.10 4.81 -8.07
C SER A 309 30.26 5.94 -7.45
N ALA A 310 29.86 5.79 -6.18
CA ALA A 310 29.26 6.86 -5.40
C ALA A 310 30.22 8.06 -5.28
N PRO A 311 29.72 9.30 -5.30
CA PRO A 311 30.56 10.47 -5.06
C PRO A 311 31.10 10.45 -3.63
N ASP A 312 32.25 11.09 -3.43
CA ASP A 312 32.79 11.36 -2.09
C ASP A 312 31.81 12.27 -1.33
N LEU A 313 31.00 11.66 -0.47
CA LEU A 313 29.94 12.34 0.25
C LEU A 313 30.53 13.35 1.25
N PRO A 314 30.09 14.61 1.24
CA PRO A 314 30.52 15.59 2.22
C PRO A 314 30.27 15.13 3.66
N GLU A 315 31.19 15.43 4.57
CA GLU A 315 31.14 14.97 5.97
C GLU A 315 29.85 15.37 6.70
N TRP A 316 29.27 16.53 6.36
CA TRP A 316 28.03 17.00 6.96
C TRP A 316 26.79 16.15 6.57
N LEU A 317 26.84 15.33 5.50
CA LEU A 317 25.81 14.30 5.25
C LEU A 317 25.82 13.21 6.32
N ASN A 318 26.93 13.02 7.04
CA ASN A 318 27.02 12.09 8.15
C ASN A 318 26.48 12.70 9.46
N THR A 319 26.20 14.00 9.52
CA THR A 319 25.71 14.65 10.74
C THR A 319 24.23 15.00 10.67
N ASP A 320 23.74 15.56 9.56
CA ASP A 320 22.31 15.85 9.35
C ASP A 320 21.90 15.68 7.87
N PRO A 321 21.79 14.43 7.38
CA PRO A 321 21.39 14.20 5.99
C PRO A 321 19.95 14.64 5.72
N THR A 322 19.05 14.58 6.71
CA THR A 322 17.65 15.00 6.51
C THR A 322 17.58 16.51 6.27
N GLY A 323 18.22 17.31 7.11
CA GLY A 323 18.22 18.77 6.97
C GLY A 323 18.78 19.21 5.62
N PHE A 324 19.87 18.58 5.18
CA PHE A 324 20.43 18.87 3.87
C PHE A 324 19.53 18.41 2.71
N ILE A 325 19.16 17.12 2.67
CA ILE A 325 18.47 16.54 1.53
C ILE A 325 17.10 17.22 1.33
N GLU A 326 16.39 17.53 2.41
CA GLU A 326 15.09 18.18 2.31
C GLU A 326 15.19 19.67 1.95
N GLY A 327 16.36 20.28 2.13
CA GLY A 327 16.68 21.63 1.65
C GLY A 327 17.10 21.69 0.17
N LEU A 328 17.31 20.54 -0.48
CA LEU A 328 17.66 20.50 -1.90
C LEU A 328 16.49 20.85 -2.82
N PRO A 329 16.77 21.34 -4.05
CA PRO A 329 15.76 21.51 -5.07
C PRO A 329 15.00 20.22 -5.34
N LEU A 330 13.74 20.34 -5.72
CA LEU A 330 12.91 19.21 -6.13
C LEU A 330 13.41 18.62 -7.44
N TYR A 331 13.14 17.34 -7.67
CA TYR A 331 13.41 16.70 -8.95
C TYR A 331 12.44 17.16 -10.04
N ARG A 332 13.00 17.70 -11.12
CA ARG A 332 12.23 18.28 -12.22
C ARG A 332 11.53 17.19 -13.01
N ARG A 333 10.20 17.21 -12.97
CA ARG A 333 9.35 16.38 -13.83
C ARG A 333 9.13 17.07 -15.18
N PRO A 334 9.36 16.38 -16.31
CA PRO A 334 9.11 16.90 -17.65
C PRO A 334 7.66 17.36 -17.90
N TYR A 335 6.68 16.76 -17.20
CA TYR A 335 5.25 17.04 -17.38
C TYR A 335 4.80 18.40 -16.83
N LEU A 336 5.62 19.03 -15.97
CA LEU A 336 5.30 20.32 -15.38
C LEU A 336 5.90 21.41 -16.27
N SER A 337 5.08 22.36 -16.70
CA SER A 337 5.54 23.43 -17.59
C SER A 337 6.75 24.14 -16.97
N ARG A 338 7.67 24.61 -17.80
CA ARG A 338 8.91 25.25 -17.34
C ARG A 338 8.62 26.43 -16.41
N GLU A 339 7.64 27.28 -16.74
CA GLU A 339 7.20 28.40 -15.90
C GLU A 339 6.60 27.92 -14.58
N THR A 340 5.80 26.86 -14.64
CA THR A 340 5.22 26.25 -13.44
C THR A 340 6.32 25.72 -12.52
N TRP A 341 7.33 25.05 -13.07
CA TRP A 341 8.45 24.51 -12.30
C TRP A 341 9.43 25.58 -11.80
N GLU A 342 9.74 26.60 -12.59
CA GLU A 342 10.67 27.69 -12.21
C GLU A 342 10.12 28.52 -11.05
N ASN A 343 8.80 28.70 -10.97
CA ASN A 343 8.13 29.29 -9.80
C ASN A 343 8.23 28.40 -8.53
N TRP A 344 8.48 27.10 -8.69
CA TRP A 344 8.48 26.11 -7.60
C TRP A 344 9.89 25.71 -7.14
N ALA A 345 10.86 25.69 -8.04
CA ALA A 345 12.23 25.24 -7.78
C ALA A 345 12.96 26.08 -6.72
N GLY A 346 12.57 27.34 -6.54
CA GLY A 346 13.10 28.22 -5.48
C GLY A 346 12.33 28.15 -4.15
N ALA A 347 11.35 27.26 -4.02
CA ALA A 347 10.32 27.34 -2.99
C ALA A 347 9.87 25.97 -2.45
N ALA A 348 10.77 24.99 -2.31
CA ALA A 348 10.43 23.69 -1.74
C ALA A 348 9.75 23.78 -0.36
N ASP A 349 10.08 24.79 0.43
CA ASP A 349 9.47 25.10 1.73
C ASP A 349 8.04 25.69 1.64
N ARG A 350 7.54 25.96 0.42
CA ARG A 350 6.22 26.58 0.17
C ARG A 350 5.18 25.61 -0.39
N ILE A 351 5.51 24.34 -0.61
CA ILE A 351 4.51 23.37 -1.07
C ILE A 351 3.50 23.18 0.06
N SER A 352 2.25 23.51 -0.21
CA SER A 352 1.15 23.32 0.73
C SER A 352 0.50 21.95 0.56
N ILE A 353 -0.28 21.53 1.55
CA ILE A 353 -1.12 20.33 1.46
C ILE A 353 -2.15 20.46 0.34
N GLY A 354 -2.68 21.66 0.12
CA GLY A 354 -3.59 21.98 -0.98
C GLY A 354 -2.95 21.70 -2.33
N ASP A 355 -1.67 22.05 -2.49
CA ASP A 355 -0.93 21.77 -3.72
C ASP A 355 -0.80 20.27 -3.99
N LEU A 356 -0.47 19.46 -2.97
CA LEU A 356 -0.42 17.99 -3.12
C LEU A 356 -1.75 17.41 -3.61
N LEU A 357 -2.86 17.93 -3.08
CA LEU A 357 -4.21 17.51 -3.46
C LEU A 357 -4.56 17.93 -4.89
N LEU A 358 -4.20 19.15 -5.26
CA LEU A 358 -4.41 19.70 -6.61
C LEU A 358 -3.63 18.91 -7.66
N TRP A 359 -2.38 18.55 -7.36
CA TRP A 359 -1.52 17.83 -8.28
C TRP A 359 -1.81 16.33 -8.35
N GLY A 360 -2.37 15.75 -7.28
CA GLY A 360 -2.66 14.32 -7.21
C GLY A 360 -1.43 13.44 -6.91
N PHE A 361 -0.25 14.03 -6.64
CA PHE A 361 0.97 13.32 -6.28
C PHE A 361 1.86 14.15 -5.34
N ASP A 362 2.87 13.50 -4.74
CA ASP A 362 3.86 14.12 -3.86
C ASP A 362 5.20 14.37 -4.60
N PRO A 363 5.51 15.61 -5.02
CA PRO A 363 6.78 15.94 -5.68
C PRO A 363 7.97 15.97 -4.71
N THR A 364 7.72 16.07 -3.40
CA THR A 364 8.78 16.25 -2.39
C THR A 364 9.62 14.99 -2.16
N ARG A 365 9.22 13.86 -2.75
CA ARG A 365 9.88 12.56 -2.59
C ARG A 365 11.25 12.51 -3.27
N LEU A 366 11.46 13.29 -4.33
CA LEU A 366 12.69 13.28 -5.11
C LEU A 366 13.37 14.65 -5.04
N ARG A 367 14.67 14.64 -4.75
CA ARG A 367 15.50 15.84 -4.58
C ARG A 367 16.70 15.77 -5.51
N GLU A 368 17.03 16.88 -6.16
CA GLU A 368 18.17 16.97 -7.06
C GLU A 368 19.40 17.52 -6.33
N TRP A 369 20.54 16.89 -6.58
CA TRP A 369 21.82 17.31 -6.03
C TRP A 369 22.86 17.36 -7.14
N GLU A 370 23.52 18.51 -7.29
CA GLU A 370 24.67 18.67 -8.17
C GLU A 370 25.95 18.68 -7.34
N PHE A 371 26.89 17.80 -7.67
CA PHE A 371 28.14 17.66 -6.94
C PHE A 371 29.26 17.15 -7.85
N GLY A 372 30.41 17.83 -7.82
CA GLY A 372 31.56 17.45 -8.65
C GLY A 372 31.30 17.51 -10.16
N GLY A 373 30.39 18.38 -10.62
CA GLY A 373 30.00 18.48 -12.04
C GLY A 373 29.04 17.40 -12.52
N GLU A 374 28.64 16.47 -11.64
CA GLU A 374 27.68 15.41 -11.92
C GLU A 374 26.35 15.67 -11.21
N ARG A 375 25.27 15.08 -11.73
CA ARG A 375 23.92 15.23 -11.18
C ARG A 375 23.42 13.94 -10.55
N TYR A 376 22.84 14.08 -9.38
CA TYR A 376 22.31 13.01 -8.56
C TYR A 376 20.88 13.28 -8.14
N VAL A 377 20.20 12.23 -7.72
CA VAL A 377 18.85 12.30 -7.14
C VAL A 377 18.86 11.56 -5.81
N PHE A 378 18.31 12.20 -4.77
CA PHE A 378 17.89 11.52 -3.56
C PHE A 378 16.42 11.16 -3.66
N GLU A 379 16.11 9.89 -3.45
CA GLU A 379 14.74 9.39 -3.27
C GLU A 379 14.47 9.14 -1.79
N ARG A 380 13.45 9.79 -1.24
CA ARG A 380 12.92 9.46 0.08
C ARG A 380 12.13 8.17 0.02
N SER A 381 12.46 7.25 0.91
CA SER A 381 11.80 5.96 1.12
C SER A 381 11.53 5.73 2.61
N TRP A 382 10.91 4.59 2.92
CA TRP A 382 10.56 4.21 4.27
C TRP A 382 11.61 3.21 4.79
N PRO A 383 12.10 3.34 6.03
CA PRO A 383 13.09 2.43 6.60
C PRO A 383 12.69 0.94 6.54
N ARG A 384 11.39 0.61 6.64
CA ARG A 384 10.90 -0.77 6.52
C ARG A 384 11.24 -1.44 5.19
N PHE A 385 11.47 -0.66 4.13
CA PHE A 385 11.84 -1.20 2.82
C PHE A 385 13.34 -1.41 2.69
N GLU A 386 14.16 -1.09 3.70
CA GLU A 386 15.62 -1.14 3.61
C GLU A 386 16.12 -2.53 3.19
N THR A 387 15.65 -3.60 3.83
CA THR A 387 16.03 -4.99 3.48
C THR A 387 15.69 -5.32 2.02
N HIS A 388 14.46 -5.01 1.62
CA HIS A 388 13.99 -5.22 0.25
C HIS A 388 14.79 -4.38 -0.76
N LEU A 389 15.10 -3.13 -0.44
CA LEU A 389 15.90 -2.23 -1.27
C LEU A 389 17.33 -2.70 -1.42
N ARG A 390 17.92 -3.35 -0.41
CA ARG A 390 19.24 -3.99 -0.49
C ARG A 390 19.24 -5.17 -1.45
N GLN A 391 18.26 -6.07 -1.31
CA GLN A 391 18.08 -7.19 -2.23
C GLN A 391 17.90 -6.69 -3.66
N ARG A 392 17.06 -5.66 -3.85
CA ARG A 392 16.87 -5.03 -5.15
C ARG A 392 18.15 -4.37 -5.68
N ALA A 393 18.93 -3.70 -4.84
CA ALA A 393 20.19 -3.08 -5.25
C ALA A 393 21.21 -4.13 -5.75
N GLN A 394 21.29 -5.27 -5.05
CA GLN A 394 22.12 -6.40 -5.48
C GLN A 394 21.64 -6.95 -6.82
N TRP A 395 20.35 -7.25 -6.94
CA TRP A 395 19.77 -7.78 -8.17
C TRP A 395 19.99 -6.84 -9.37
N LEU A 396 19.79 -5.52 -9.18
CA LEU A 396 20.04 -4.54 -10.24
C LEU A 396 21.50 -4.55 -10.74
N ARG A 397 22.48 -4.78 -9.86
CA ARG A 397 23.89 -4.91 -10.29
C ARG A 397 24.14 -6.18 -11.10
N GLU A 398 23.51 -7.29 -10.71
CA GLU A 398 23.58 -8.54 -11.47
C GLU A 398 22.94 -8.37 -12.85
N ILE A 399 21.80 -7.68 -12.93
CA ILE A 399 21.13 -7.33 -14.19
C ILE A 399 22.01 -6.45 -15.07
N ASP A 400 22.68 -5.44 -14.51
CA ASP A 400 23.55 -4.54 -15.29
C ASP A 400 24.70 -5.31 -15.97
N GLN A 401 25.32 -6.24 -15.23
CA GLN A 401 26.36 -7.11 -15.76
C GLN A 401 25.84 -8.00 -16.89
N GLN A 402 24.68 -8.64 -16.70
CA GLN A 402 24.07 -9.52 -17.69
C GLN A 402 23.60 -8.77 -18.95
N ALA A 403 23.02 -7.58 -18.76
CA ALA A 403 22.42 -6.79 -19.84
C ALA A 403 23.45 -6.02 -20.69
N SER A 404 24.67 -5.83 -20.18
CA SER A 404 25.73 -5.03 -20.81
C SER A 404 26.01 -5.35 -22.29
N SER A 405 25.79 -6.60 -22.70
CA SER A 405 25.99 -7.06 -24.09
C SER A 405 24.68 -7.31 -24.86
N MET A 406 23.53 -7.21 -24.20
CA MET A 406 22.23 -7.54 -24.77
C MET A 406 21.62 -6.35 -25.51
N ARG A 407 20.76 -6.65 -26.48
CA ARG A 407 19.91 -5.66 -27.15
C ARG A 407 18.47 -6.13 -27.18
N PHE A 408 17.57 -5.23 -26.85
CA PHE A 408 16.13 -5.46 -26.84
C PHE A 408 15.50 -4.67 -27.96
N GLN A 409 15.11 -5.35 -29.05
CA GLN A 409 14.60 -4.69 -30.26
C GLN A 409 15.54 -3.57 -30.77
N GLY A 410 16.85 -3.80 -30.70
CA GLY A 410 17.88 -2.84 -31.09
C GLY A 410 18.27 -1.80 -30.03
N ALA A 411 17.49 -1.65 -28.95
CA ALA A 411 17.80 -0.76 -27.84
C ALA A 411 18.76 -1.42 -26.82
N ARG A 412 19.58 -0.60 -26.16
CA ARG A 412 20.42 -1.02 -25.03
C ARG A 412 19.67 -0.81 -23.72
N LEU A 413 19.88 -1.70 -22.76
CA LEU A 413 19.37 -1.54 -21.40
C LEU A 413 20.47 -0.89 -20.54
N GLY A 414 20.16 0.25 -19.93
CA GLY A 414 21.00 0.87 -18.91
C GLY A 414 20.36 0.70 -17.55
N VAL A 415 21.12 0.24 -16.56
CA VAL A 415 20.65 0.06 -15.19
C VAL A 415 21.19 1.18 -14.30
N ASN A 416 20.36 1.69 -13.40
CA ASN A 416 20.74 2.75 -12.44
C ASN A 416 20.57 2.22 -11.01
N PRO A 417 21.51 1.42 -10.49
CA PRO A 417 21.42 0.90 -9.13
C PRO A 417 21.57 2.03 -8.08
N PRO A 418 21.11 1.81 -6.82
CA PRO A 418 21.42 2.72 -5.71
C PRO A 418 22.94 2.88 -5.51
N LEU A 419 23.40 4.12 -5.33
CA LEU A 419 24.78 4.45 -5.00
C LEU A 419 25.04 4.40 -3.49
N ALA A 420 24.10 4.91 -2.70
CA ALA A 420 24.19 4.94 -1.25
C ALA A 420 22.80 4.94 -0.59
N PHE A 421 22.74 4.44 0.64
CA PHE A 421 21.61 4.58 1.54
C PHE A 421 22.00 5.46 2.72
N LEU A 422 21.14 6.44 3.04
CA LEU A 422 21.32 7.33 4.18
C LEU A 422 20.07 7.25 5.06
N SER A 423 20.22 6.94 6.34
CA SER A 423 19.11 6.94 7.29
C SER A 423 19.35 7.91 8.44
N HIS A 424 18.31 8.67 8.79
CA HIS A 424 18.35 9.67 9.86
C HIS A 424 16.94 10.08 10.29
N ARG A 425 16.68 10.13 11.60
CA ARG A 425 15.37 10.50 12.18
C ARG A 425 14.21 9.74 11.53
N GLY A 426 14.35 8.42 11.38
CA GLY A 426 13.29 7.57 10.82
C GLY A 426 13.01 7.79 9.33
N ASN A 427 13.89 8.50 8.62
CA ASN A 427 13.86 8.63 7.17
C ASN A 427 14.92 7.72 6.55
N LEU A 428 14.64 7.21 5.36
CA LEU A 428 15.61 6.53 4.50
C LEU A 428 15.69 7.31 3.19
N TYR A 429 16.91 7.65 2.76
CA TYR A 429 17.19 8.30 1.49
C TYR A 429 18.06 7.40 0.64
N ILE A 430 17.75 7.36 -0.64
CA ILE A 430 18.46 6.56 -1.62
C ILE A 430 19.13 7.51 -2.60
N LEU A 431 20.46 7.50 -2.66
CA LEU A 431 21.22 8.26 -3.64
C LEU A 431 21.31 7.47 -4.95
N ARG A 432 21.04 8.13 -6.08
CA ARG A 432 21.19 7.57 -7.44
C ARG A 432 21.81 8.62 -8.36
N ARG A 433 22.37 8.17 -9.48
CA ARG A 433 22.70 9.09 -10.59
C ARG A 433 21.42 9.62 -11.19
N LYS A 434 21.40 10.91 -11.54
CA LYS A 434 20.31 11.48 -12.34
C LYS A 434 20.41 10.92 -13.75
N LEU A 435 19.29 10.45 -14.27
CA LEU A 435 19.19 10.00 -15.66
C LEU A 435 18.54 11.09 -16.51
N GLU A 436 19.05 11.27 -17.72
CA GLU A 436 18.48 12.17 -18.72
C GLU A 436 17.28 11.56 -19.47
N GLY A 437 16.53 10.67 -18.80
CA GLY A 437 15.38 9.98 -19.36
C GLY A 437 14.05 10.55 -18.88
N ILE A 438 12.97 10.19 -19.57
CA ILE A 438 11.58 10.45 -19.17
C ILE A 438 10.92 9.14 -18.74
N HIS A 439 9.97 9.20 -17.80
CA HIS A 439 9.26 7.99 -17.39
C HIS A 439 8.41 7.44 -18.56
N LEU A 440 8.24 6.12 -18.65
CA LEU A 440 7.50 5.50 -19.77
C LEU A 440 6.07 6.04 -19.88
N GLU A 441 5.38 6.14 -18.76
CA GLU A 441 4.01 6.68 -18.70
C GLU A 441 3.98 8.12 -19.19
N GLU A 442 4.91 8.96 -18.74
CA GLU A 442 5.03 10.36 -19.19
C GLU A 442 5.33 10.44 -20.69
N ALA A 443 6.17 9.56 -21.22
CA ALA A 443 6.48 9.49 -22.64
C ALA A 443 5.25 9.14 -23.49
N LEU A 444 4.48 8.13 -23.05
CA LEU A 444 3.27 7.70 -23.73
C LEU A 444 2.17 8.76 -23.66
N ASP A 445 2.00 9.42 -22.52
CA ASP A 445 1.04 10.51 -22.36
C ASP A 445 1.39 11.69 -23.27
N GLN A 446 2.67 12.08 -23.37
CA GLN A 446 3.09 13.13 -24.29
C GLN A 446 2.88 12.75 -25.76
N LEU A 447 3.22 11.52 -26.15
CA LEU A 447 2.98 11.03 -27.52
C LEU A 447 1.50 11.00 -27.90
N ASN A 448 0.61 10.79 -26.93
CA ASN A 448 -0.84 10.70 -27.13
C ASN A 448 -1.59 11.99 -26.84
N GLY A 449 -0.97 12.97 -26.17
CA GLY A 449 -1.62 14.20 -25.73
C GLY A 449 -1.09 15.47 -26.38
N ALA A 450 0.19 15.51 -26.77
CA ALA A 450 0.79 16.71 -27.32
C ALA A 450 0.45 16.87 -28.83
N PRO A 451 -0.17 17.99 -29.27
CA PRO A 451 -0.58 18.17 -30.66
C PRO A 451 0.53 17.95 -31.70
N HIS A 452 1.76 18.36 -31.36
CA HIS A 452 2.91 18.23 -32.26
C HIS A 452 3.50 16.80 -32.31
N LEU A 453 3.26 15.96 -31.30
CA LEU A 453 3.74 14.57 -31.27
C LEU A 453 2.71 13.58 -31.81
N LEU A 454 1.42 13.91 -31.73
CA LEU A 454 0.33 13.04 -32.19
C LEU A 454 0.51 12.58 -33.65
N HIS A 455 0.84 13.49 -34.55
CA HIS A 455 1.04 13.16 -35.97
C HIS A 455 2.29 12.29 -36.18
N MET A 456 3.39 12.63 -35.50
CA MET A 456 4.63 11.83 -35.55
C MET A 456 4.41 10.42 -35.00
N ASN A 457 3.69 10.29 -33.88
CA ASN A 457 3.38 9.00 -33.29
C ASN A 457 2.49 8.16 -34.22
N ALA A 458 1.47 8.75 -34.84
CA ALA A 458 0.61 8.05 -35.79
C ALA A 458 1.37 7.50 -37.01
N MET A 459 2.34 8.27 -37.52
CA MET A 459 3.15 7.88 -38.68
C MET A 459 4.22 6.82 -38.33
N ALA A 460 5.00 7.07 -37.28
CA ALA A 460 6.16 6.24 -36.94
C ALA A 460 5.85 5.12 -35.92
N ARG A 461 4.65 5.11 -35.33
CA ARG A 461 4.21 4.15 -34.30
C ARG A 461 5.21 4.04 -33.14
N ILE A 462 5.66 5.21 -32.69
CA ILE A 462 6.72 5.35 -31.68
C ILE A 462 6.29 4.67 -30.39
N ASP A 463 5.05 4.88 -29.97
CA ASP A 463 4.39 4.22 -28.84
C ASP A 463 4.51 2.69 -28.88
N ARG A 464 4.20 2.06 -30.01
CA ARG A 464 4.27 0.61 -30.18
C ARG A 464 5.69 0.11 -30.14
N SER A 465 6.63 0.86 -30.72
CA SER A 465 8.06 0.52 -30.66
C SER A 465 8.58 0.55 -29.23
N ILE A 466 8.27 1.60 -28.47
CA ILE A 466 8.64 1.73 -27.06
C ILE A 466 8.03 0.59 -26.25
N LEU A 467 6.72 0.35 -26.39
CA LEU A 467 6.02 -0.74 -25.69
C LEU A 467 6.57 -2.12 -26.05
N GLY A 468 6.99 -2.32 -27.30
CA GLY A 468 7.66 -3.54 -27.76
C GLY A 468 9.00 -3.77 -27.06
N VAL A 469 9.86 -2.74 -27.00
CA VAL A 469 11.13 -2.78 -26.25
C VAL A 469 10.87 -3.07 -24.76
N THR A 470 9.95 -2.33 -24.13
CA THR A 470 9.62 -2.51 -22.71
C THR A 470 9.12 -3.91 -22.41
N ARG A 471 8.26 -4.47 -23.27
CA ARG A 471 7.76 -5.84 -23.11
C ARG A 471 8.89 -6.86 -23.18
N SER A 472 9.78 -6.76 -24.18
CA SER A 472 10.93 -7.66 -24.30
C SER A 472 11.86 -7.57 -23.07
N VAL A 473 12.07 -6.37 -22.52
CA VAL A 473 12.85 -6.20 -21.28
C VAL A 473 12.13 -6.85 -20.10
N ARG A 474 10.82 -6.62 -19.91
CA ARG A 474 10.04 -7.21 -18.81
C ARG A 474 10.03 -8.74 -18.85
N GLU A 475 9.80 -9.32 -20.03
CA GLU A 475 9.82 -10.77 -20.23
C GLU A 475 11.18 -11.38 -19.85
N TRP A 476 12.27 -10.72 -20.26
CA TRP A 476 13.62 -11.13 -19.88
C TRP A 476 13.86 -10.97 -18.37
N LEU A 477 13.54 -9.83 -17.78
CA LEU A 477 13.68 -9.59 -16.34
C LEU A 477 12.90 -10.64 -15.54
N ALA A 478 11.66 -10.93 -15.90
CA ALA A 478 10.82 -11.93 -15.23
C ALA A 478 11.44 -13.35 -15.29
N SER A 479 12.17 -13.68 -16.36
CA SER A 479 12.89 -14.96 -16.48
C SER A 479 14.13 -15.05 -15.58
N THR A 480 14.73 -13.90 -15.25
CA THR A 480 15.95 -13.79 -14.42
C THR A 480 15.66 -13.43 -12.96
N ALA A 481 14.46 -12.96 -12.66
CA ALA A 481 14.11 -12.43 -11.34
C ALA A 481 14.03 -13.56 -10.28
N PRO A 482 14.62 -13.35 -9.09
CA PRO A 482 14.35 -14.16 -7.92
C PRO A 482 12.83 -14.27 -7.65
N PRO A 483 12.34 -15.38 -7.06
CA PRO A 483 10.91 -15.56 -6.79
C PRO A 483 10.25 -14.37 -6.08
N GLU A 484 10.93 -13.77 -5.10
CA GLU A 484 10.45 -12.57 -4.40
C GLU A 484 10.37 -11.29 -5.26
N MET A 485 11.14 -11.20 -6.35
CA MET A 485 11.25 -10.00 -7.20
C MET A 485 10.49 -10.12 -8.53
N ARG A 486 9.90 -11.28 -8.83
CA ARG A 486 9.17 -11.52 -10.09
C ARG A 486 7.97 -10.59 -10.31
N ALA A 487 7.34 -10.14 -9.23
CA ALA A 487 6.24 -9.18 -9.30
C ALA A 487 6.72 -7.74 -9.61
N GLU A 488 8.01 -7.45 -9.42
CA GLU A 488 8.63 -6.14 -9.72
C GLU A 488 9.29 -6.08 -11.10
N ALA A 489 9.49 -7.23 -11.75
CA ALA A 489 10.06 -7.38 -13.09
C ALA A 489 9.02 -7.10 -14.19
#